data_AF-A0A4S4DDQ4-F1
#
_entry.id   AF-A0A4S4DDQ4-F1
#
_cell.length_a   1.000
_cell.length_b   1.000
_cell.length_c   1.000
_cell.angle_alpha   90.00
_cell.angle_beta   90.00
_cell.angle_gamma   90.00
#
_symmetry.space_group_name_H-M   'P 1'
#
loop_
_entity.id
_entity.type
_entity.pdbx_description
1 polymer ?
#
loop_
_entity_poly.entity_id
_entity_poly.type
_entity_poly.pdbx_seq_one_letter_code
_entity_poly.pdbx_strand_id
1 'polypeptide(L)'
;MIRRHDLKEARLRRATSPVLPNAVLEKTGTCIQISSSAESLIWHAERLFFLNGEQDLSAFLLVDLGIVKYPNYNCIISNQIFSSRNDLLAYEELLINFMSDGRRGYWTLRLSIDLEHLGCLNESLLVAEDGLLDPWVRAGSRTALQRRVLRLGKPPRRWKTPSFSESVKRKITEVHVQGRPLNCRTGMKSRFYGEDGEQCGVEQLAMQYYAGEGGGWQGVHTESGIWLTIFRLLLWDIIFSNVPDVFRARF
;
A
#
# COMPACT_ATOMS: atom_id res chain seq x y z
N MET A 1 14.00 16.80 25.10
CA MET A 1 14.03 15.33 25.27
C MET A 1 14.74 14.74 24.06
N ILE A 2 15.98 14.26 24.22
CA ILE A 2 16.79 13.75 23.09
C ILE A 2 16.26 12.37 22.71
N ARG A 3 15.86 12.18 21.44
CA ARG A 3 15.35 10.89 20.99
C ARG A 3 16.51 9.93 20.74
N ARG A 4 16.26 8.63 20.92
CA ARG A 4 17.26 7.55 20.75
C ARG A 4 17.92 7.57 19.36
N HIS A 5 17.22 8.08 18.35
CA HIS A 5 17.74 8.27 16.99
C HIS A 5 18.76 9.42 16.89
N ASP A 6 18.47 10.57 17.51
CA ASP A 6 19.33 11.76 17.50
C ASP A 6 20.71 11.47 18.16
N LEU A 7 20.71 10.58 19.16
CA LEU A 7 21.91 10.07 19.84
C LEU A 7 22.72 9.06 19.00
N LYS A 8 22.11 8.37 18.02
CA LYS A 8 22.80 7.46 17.09
C LYS A 8 23.46 8.20 15.93
N GLU A 9 22.81 9.22 15.37
CA GLU A 9 23.38 10.00 14.26
C GLU A 9 24.54 10.91 14.67
N ALA A 10 24.43 11.59 15.82
CA ALA A 10 25.53 12.37 16.39
C ALA A 10 26.77 11.52 16.72
N ARG A 11 26.58 10.19 16.84
CA ARG A 11 27.58 9.19 17.23
C ARG A 11 28.37 8.61 16.05
N LEU A 12 27.75 8.41 14.88
CA LEU A 12 28.47 8.00 13.66
C LEU A 12 29.49 9.05 13.22
N ARG A 13 29.18 10.34 13.41
CA ARG A 13 30.07 11.46 13.06
C ARG A 13 31.24 11.68 14.04
N ARG A 14 31.25 11.02 15.20
CA ARG A 14 32.28 11.14 16.27
C ARG A 14 32.96 9.81 16.62
N ALA A 15 32.78 8.77 15.80
CA ALA A 15 33.27 7.42 16.05
C ALA A 15 34.79 7.28 15.83
N THR A 16 35.59 7.92 16.68
CA THR A 16 37.05 7.72 16.77
C THR A 16 37.54 7.46 18.21
N SER A 17 36.67 7.49 19.22
CA SER A 17 37.05 7.26 20.63
C SER A 17 36.68 5.85 21.13
N PRO A 18 37.64 5.06 21.65
CA PRO A 18 37.42 3.69 22.14
C PRO A 18 36.77 3.61 23.54
N VAL A 19 36.57 4.73 24.23
CA VAL A 19 36.03 4.76 25.61
C VAL A 19 34.55 4.38 25.64
N LEU A 20 33.79 4.79 24.63
CA LEU A 20 32.34 4.61 24.59
C LEU A 20 31.89 3.17 24.28
N PRO A 21 32.50 2.45 23.31
CA PRO A 21 32.20 1.02 23.11
C PRO A 21 32.44 0.19 24.38
N ASN A 22 33.53 0.46 25.11
CA ASN A 22 33.87 -0.26 26.34
C ASN A 22 32.86 -0.01 27.46
N ALA A 23 32.47 1.25 27.70
CA ALA A 23 31.44 1.58 28.70
C ALA A 23 30.06 0.99 28.34
N VAL A 24 29.73 0.85 27.06
CA VAL A 24 28.51 0.18 26.61
C VAL A 24 28.59 -1.31 26.85
N LEU A 25 29.70 -1.96 26.49
CA LEU A 25 29.92 -3.39 26.72
C LEU A 25 29.85 -3.75 28.22
N GLU A 26 30.46 -2.94 29.09
CA GLU A 26 30.38 -3.10 30.55
C GLU A 26 28.94 -3.04 31.08
N LYS A 27 28.07 -2.24 30.45
CA LYS A 27 26.66 -2.10 30.85
C LYS A 27 25.74 -3.14 30.21
N THR A 28 26.03 -3.60 29.00
CA THR A 28 25.20 -4.59 28.28
C THR A 28 25.49 -6.02 28.69
N GLY A 29 26.70 -6.31 29.18
CA GLY A 29 27.12 -7.68 29.50
C GLY A 29 27.30 -8.54 28.24
N THR A 30 27.22 -9.86 28.42
CA THR A 30 27.36 -10.83 27.31
C THR A 30 26.17 -10.75 26.38
N CYS A 31 26.42 -10.33 25.15
CA CYS A 31 25.45 -10.35 24.06
C CYS A 31 25.75 -11.52 23.12
N ILE A 32 24.70 -12.13 22.60
CA ILE A 32 24.78 -13.06 21.47
C ILE A 32 24.24 -12.36 20.23
N GLN A 33 24.85 -12.63 19.10
CA GLN A 33 24.38 -12.17 17.80
C GLN A 33 24.44 -13.35 16.84
N ILE A 34 23.43 -13.46 15.98
CA ILE A 34 23.48 -14.38 14.85
C ILE A 34 24.59 -13.91 13.91
N SER A 35 25.37 -14.83 13.36
CA SER A 35 26.39 -14.46 12.39
C SER A 35 25.72 -13.89 11.13
N SER A 36 26.34 -12.88 10.52
CA SER A 36 25.82 -12.28 9.28
C SER A 36 25.65 -13.33 8.16
N SER A 37 26.50 -14.36 8.14
CA SER A 37 26.37 -15.48 7.21
C SER A 37 25.12 -16.33 7.46
N ALA A 38 24.77 -16.60 8.72
CA ALA A 38 23.55 -17.35 9.05
C ALA A 38 22.30 -16.52 8.79
N GLU A 39 22.33 -15.23 9.12
CA GLU A 39 21.24 -14.29 8.82
C GLU A 39 20.97 -14.21 7.31
N SER A 40 22.03 -14.04 6.49
CA SER A 40 21.92 -14.03 5.03
C SER A 40 21.41 -15.36 4.48
N LEU A 41 21.84 -16.50 5.04
CA LEU A 41 21.37 -17.81 4.60
C LEU A 41 19.87 -18.00 4.86
N ILE A 42 19.40 -17.65 6.06
CA ILE A 42 17.98 -17.73 6.43
C ILE A 42 17.17 -16.79 5.52
N TRP A 43 17.67 -15.58 5.29
CA TRP A 43 17.03 -14.61 4.41
C TRP A 43 16.85 -15.16 2.99
N HIS A 44 17.90 -15.72 2.37
CA HIS A 44 17.79 -16.33 1.05
C HIS A 44 16.81 -17.51 1.02
N ALA A 45 16.80 -18.34 2.08
CA ALA A 45 15.88 -19.46 2.18
C ALA A 45 14.41 -18.99 2.25
N GLU A 46 14.11 -17.94 3.04
CA GLU A 46 12.78 -17.34 3.10
C GLU A 46 12.36 -16.75 1.75
N ARG A 47 13.25 -16.05 1.04
CA ARG A 47 12.98 -15.50 -0.29
C ARG A 47 12.74 -16.57 -1.35
N LEU A 48 13.50 -17.67 -1.30
CA LEU A 48 13.28 -18.82 -2.18
C LEU A 48 11.96 -19.53 -1.89
N PHE A 49 11.56 -19.59 -0.62
CA PHE A 49 10.34 -20.28 -0.22
C PHE A 49 9.08 -19.46 -0.54
N PHE A 50 9.03 -18.19 -0.12
CA PHE A 50 7.84 -17.35 -0.25
C PHE A 50 7.79 -16.57 -1.56
N LEU A 51 8.94 -16.34 -2.19
CA LEU A 51 9.07 -15.57 -3.45
C LEU A 51 8.45 -14.16 -3.36
N ASN A 52 8.35 -13.63 -2.13
CA ASN A 52 7.84 -12.29 -1.85
C ASN A 52 8.52 -11.70 -0.61
N GLY A 53 8.35 -10.39 -0.45
CA GLY A 53 8.96 -9.59 0.61
C GLY A 53 8.30 -9.72 1.99
N GLU A 54 7.04 -10.14 2.03
CA GLU A 54 6.09 -9.84 3.11
C GLU A 54 5.91 -11.00 4.10
N GLN A 55 6.07 -12.24 3.65
CA GLN A 55 5.97 -13.44 4.50
C GLN A 55 7.34 -13.85 5.07
N ASP A 56 7.32 -14.39 6.28
CA ASP A 56 8.51 -14.88 7.00
C ASP A 56 8.23 -16.25 7.65
N LEU A 57 9.23 -16.81 8.33
CA LEU A 57 9.10 -18.11 9.01
C LEU A 57 7.98 -18.17 10.07
N SER A 58 7.43 -17.05 10.54
CA SER A 58 6.31 -17.06 11.49
C SER A 58 5.02 -17.61 10.87
N ALA A 59 4.88 -17.55 9.54
CA ALA A 59 3.74 -18.11 8.83
C ALA A 59 3.58 -19.63 9.08
N PHE A 60 4.69 -20.37 9.17
CA PHE A 60 4.66 -21.81 9.48
C PHE A 60 4.15 -22.06 10.89
N LEU A 61 4.65 -21.31 11.88
CA LEU A 61 4.23 -21.45 13.27
C LEU A 61 2.74 -21.18 13.43
N LEU A 62 2.20 -20.16 12.74
CA LEU A 62 0.77 -19.85 12.79
C LEU A 62 -0.09 -20.99 12.22
N VAL A 63 0.41 -21.73 11.25
CA VAL A 63 -0.29 -22.88 10.66
C VAL A 63 -0.19 -24.11 11.56
N ASP A 64 1.00 -24.40 12.10
CA ASP A 64 1.21 -25.54 13.01
C ASP A 64 0.40 -25.39 14.31
N LEU A 65 0.24 -24.16 14.79
CA LEU A 65 -0.63 -23.83 15.93
C LEU A 65 -2.13 -23.86 15.57
N GLY A 66 -2.48 -24.06 14.29
CA GLY A 66 -3.86 -24.07 13.80
C GLY A 66 -4.55 -22.70 13.82
N ILE A 67 -3.79 -21.62 14.03
CA ILE A 67 -4.29 -20.23 14.04
C ILE A 67 -4.63 -19.79 12.61
N VAL A 68 -3.78 -20.14 11.65
CA VAL A 68 -3.99 -19.87 10.22
C VAL A 68 -4.31 -21.18 9.50
N LYS A 69 -5.37 -21.16 8.70
CA LYS A 69 -5.77 -22.28 7.84
C LYS A 69 -5.76 -21.82 6.39
N TYR A 70 -4.87 -22.42 5.60
CA TYR A 70 -4.83 -22.17 4.17
C TYR A 70 -5.86 -23.02 3.43
N PRO A 71 -6.41 -22.51 2.31
CA PRO A 71 -7.24 -23.30 1.41
C PRO A 71 -6.50 -24.52 0.87
N ASN A 72 -7.23 -25.60 0.58
CA ASN A 72 -6.66 -26.76 -0.10
C ASN A 72 -6.57 -26.46 -1.60
N TYR A 73 -5.35 -26.47 -2.12
CA TYR A 73 -5.04 -26.35 -3.55
C TYR A 73 -3.86 -27.26 -3.92
N ASN A 74 -3.69 -27.55 -5.21
CA ASN A 74 -2.59 -28.40 -5.68
C ASN A 74 -1.41 -27.55 -6.16
N CYS A 75 -0.21 -27.88 -5.69
CA CYS A 75 1.02 -27.31 -6.22
C CYS A 75 1.46 -28.10 -7.46
N ILE A 76 1.30 -27.51 -8.64
CA ILE A 76 1.73 -28.11 -9.91
C ILE A 76 2.94 -27.32 -10.39
N ILE A 77 4.14 -27.82 -10.09
CA ILE A 77 5.40 -27.15 -10.43
C ILE A 77 5.90 -27.72 -11.75
N SER A 78 5.95 -26.87 -12.79
CA SER A 78 6.40 -27.25 -14.12
C SER A 78 7.70 -26.54 -14.50
N ASN A 79 7.90 -25.31 -14.02
CA ASN A 79 9.06 -24.48 -14.35
C ASN A 79 9.88 -24.14 -13.11
N GLN A 80 11.20 -24.04 -13.28
CA GLN A 80 12.09 -23.43 -12.30
C GLN A 80 12.06 -21.91 -12.44
N ILE A 81 11.95 -21.18 -11.33
CA ILE A 81 11.91 -19.70 -11.35
C ILE A 81 13.30 -19.12 -11.60
N PHE A 82 14.30 -19.69 -10.93
CA PHE A 82 15.70 -19.27 -11.06
C PHE A 82 16.47 -20.38 -11.74
N SER A 83 17.14 -20.06 -12.85
CA SER A 83 17.99 -21.03 -13.57
C SER A 83 19.38 -21.10 -12.95
N SER A 84 19.80 -20.05 -12.24
CA SER A 84 21.09 -19.97 -11.58
C SER A 84 21.03 -19.20 -10.25
N ARG A 85 22.07 -19.37 -9.41
CA ARG A 85 22.27 -18.56 -8.20
C ARG A 85 22.37 -17.06 -8.53
N ASN A 86 22.93 -16.70 -9.69
CA ASN A 86 23.07 -15.30 -10.08
C ASN A 86 21.70 -14.67 -10.35
N ASP A 87 20.72 -15.44 -10.87
CA ASP A 87 19.36 -14.96 -11.10
C ASP A 87 18.66 -14.63 -9.77
N LEU A 88 18.87 -15.45 -8.74
CA LEU A 88 18.35 -15.20 -7.39
C LEU A 88 18.96 -13.92 -6.79
N LEU A 89 20.28 -13.78 -6.86
CA LEU A 89 20.95 -12.58 -6.33
C LEU A 89 20.52 -11.31 -7.07
N ALA A 90 20.32 -11.39 -8.39
CA ALA A 90 19.80 -10.27 -9.17
C ALA A 90 18.36 -9.93 -8.76
N TYR A 91 17.51 -10.93 -8.51
CA TYR A 91 16.16 -10.71 -7.99
C TYR A 91 16.17 -10.05 -6.61
N GLU A 92 17.05 -10.48 -5.70
CA GLU A 92 17.21 -9.86 -4.38
C GLU A 92 17.69 -8.40 -4.47
N GLU A 93 18.65 -8.12 -5.36
CA GLU A 93 19.11 -6.76 -5.64
C GLU A 93 17.99 -5.88 -6.21
N LEU A 94 17.17 -6.42 -7.11
CA LEU A 94 16.01 -5.73 -7.66
C LEU A 94 14.94 -5.49 -6.59
N LEU A 95 14.69 -6.40 -5.66
CA LEU A 95 13.75 -6.15 -4.55
C LEU A 95 14.18 -4.95 -3.69
N ILE A 96 15.49 -4.72 -3.55
CA ILE A 96 16.05 -3.59 -2.81
C ILE A 96 15.99 -2.29 -3.63
N ASN A 97 16.31 -2.37 -4.93
CA ASN A 97 16.56 -1.19 -5.77
C ASN A 97 15.37 -0.79 -6.65
N PHE A 98 14.55 -1.75 -7.04
CA PHE A 98 13.45 -1.62 -7.99
C PHE A 98 12.23 -2.37 -7.49
N MET A 99 11.37 -1.66 -6.77
CA MET A 99 9.97 -2.05 -6.72
C MET A 99 9.40 -1.81 -8.12
N SER A 100 9.32 -2.84 -8.96
CA SER A 100 8.58 -2.84 -10.22
C SER A 100 7.09 -2.75 -9.87
N ASP A 101 6.67 -1.53 -9.55
CA ASP A 101 5.53 -1.32 -8.66
C ASP A 101 4.30 -0.78 -9.39
N GLY A 102 3.12 -1.22 -8.95
CA GLY A 102 1.86 -0.51 -9.18
C GLY A 102 1.89 0.97 -8.74
N ARG A 103 2.95 1.40 -8.02
CA ARG A 103 3.28 2.80 -7.74
C ARG A 103 3.80 3.62 -8.93
N ARG A 104 4.02 3.06 -10.12
CA ARG A 104 4.34 3.87 -11.32
C ARG A 104 3.37 5.03 -11.51
N GLY A 105 2.07 4.76 -11.38
CA GLY A 105 1.05 5.80 -11.43
C GLY A 105 1.16 6.84 -10.31
N TYR A 106 1.56 6.42 -9.10
CA TYR A 106 1.80 7.32 -7.97
C TYR A 106 3.01 8.22 -8.21
N TRP A 107 4.14 7.67 -8.67
CA TRP A 107 5.35 8.44 -8.94
C TRP A 107 5.15 9.46 -10.05
N THR A 108 4.53 9.08 -11.16
CA THR A 108 4.22 10.00 -12.26
C THR A 108 3.28 11.12 -11.81
N LEU A 109 2.25 10.79 -11.03
CA LEU A 109 1.38 11.78 -10.43
C LEU A 109 2.15 12.74 -9.50
N ARG A 110 3.03 12.19 -8.65
CA ARG A 110 3.81 12.98 -7.70
C ARG A 110 4.78 13.91 -8.41
N LEU A 111 5.48 13.42 -9.42
CA LEU A 111 6.38 14.23 -10.26
C LEU A 111 5.62 15.38 -10.94
N SER A 112 4.45 15.12 -11.51
CA SER A 112 3.62 16.17 -12.10
C SER A 112 3.22 17.22 -11.05
N ILE A 113 2.83 16.80 -9.84
CA ILE A 113 2.48 17.72 -8.73
C ILE A 113 3.69 18.58 -8.33
N ASP A 114 4.87 17.97 -8.16
CA ASP A 114 6.06 18.68 -7.71
C ASP A 114 6.55 19.69 -8.77
N LEU A 115 6.48 19.36 -10.06
CA LEU A 115 6.75 20.31 -11.15
C LEU A 115 5.79 21.51 -11.13
N GLU A 116 4.52 21.29 -10.79
CA GLU A 116 3.56 22.39 -10.63
C GLU A 116 3.92 23.29 -9.45
N HIS A 117 4.32 22.71 -8.30
CA HIS A 117 4.78 23.49 -7.15
C HIS A 117 6.02 24.32 -7.46
N LEU A 118 6.88 23.84 -8.37
CA LEU A 118 8.06 24.56 -8.86
C LEU A 118 7.74 25.62 -9.95
N GLY A 119 6.47 25.77 -10.33
CA GLY A 119 6.05 26.70 -11.38
C GLY A 119 6.26 26.20 -12.82
N CYS A 120 6.79 25.00 -13.00
CA CYS A 120 7.02 24.34 -14.28
C CYS A 120 5.73 23.72 -14.84
N LEU A 121 4.76 24.57 -15.21
CA LEU A 121 3.41 24.15 -15.57
C LEU A 121 3.34 23.34 -16.88
N ASN A 122 4.21 23.61 -17.84
CA ASN A 122 4.20 22.88 -19.12
C ASN A 122 4.79 21.48 -18.94
N GLU A 123 5.87 21.37 -18.20
CA GLU A 123 6.52 20.10 -17.82
C GLU A 123 5.57 19.27 -16.95
N SER A 124 4.88 19.91 -15.99
CA SER A 124 3.86 19.27 -15.18
C SER A 124 2.72 18.67 -16.02
N LEU A 125 2.27 19.43 -17.04
CA LEU A 125 1.25 18.98 -17.98
C LEU A 125 1.76 17.83 -18.86
N LEU A 126 2.97 17.94 -19.41
CA LEU A 126 3.58 16.90 -20.24
C LEU A 126 3.74 15.59 -19.47
N VAL A 127 4.27 15.62 -18.25
CA VAL A 127 4.38 14.42 -17.38
C VAL A 127 3.00 13.81 -17.12
N ALA A 128 1.95 14.63 -16.98
CA ALA A 128 0.60 14.11 -16.79
C ALA A 128 0.01 13.49 -18.07
N GLU A 129 0.28 14.08 -19.24
CA GLU A 129 -0.12 13.54 -20.54
C GLU A 129 0.59 12.22 -20.84
N ASP A 130 1.91 12.16 -20.64
CA ASP A 130 2.73 10.95 -20.83
C ASP A 130 2.32 9.84 -19.87
N GLY A 131 2.01 10.19 -18.62
CA GLY A 131 1.50 9.23 -17.64
C GLY A 131 0.17 8.58 -18.02
N LEU A 132 -0.63 9.19 -18.91
CA LEU A 132 -1.85 8.57 -19.43
C LEU A 132 -1.60 7.60 -20.59
N LEU A 133 -0.43 7.69 -21.23
CA LEU A 133 0.02 6.76 -22.26
C LEU A 133 0.64 5.49 -21.66
N ASP A 134 1.16 5.54 -20.43
CA ASP A 134 1.72 4.39 -19.73
C ASP A 134 0.63 3.36 -19.34
N PRO A 135 0.67 2.12 -19.88
CA PRO A 135 -0.31 1.08 -19.58
C PRO A 135 -0.36 0.66 -18.10
N TRP A 136 0.73 0.89 -17.34
CA TRP A 136 0.84 0.50 -15.94
C TRP A 136 0.27 1.54 -14.98
N VAL A 137 -0.14 2.71 -15.48
CA VAL A 137 -0.81 3.74 -14.69
C VAL A 137 -2.31 3.47 -14.65
N ARG A 138 -2.76 2.90 -13.53
CA ARG A 138 -4.13 2.39 -13.34
C ARG A 138 -4.90 3.13 -12.25
N ALA A 139 -6.21 2.85 -12.18
CA ALA A 139 -7.11 3.23 -11.09
C ALA A 139 -7.02 4.73 -10.70
N GLY A 140 -6.92 5.02 -9.39
CA GLY A 140 -6.95 6.37 -8.84
C GLY A 140 -5.86 7.29 -9.40
N SER A 141 -4.65 6.78 -9.63
CA SER A 141 -3.56 7.55 -10.24
C SER A 141 -3.91 8.02 -11.65
N ARG A 142 -4.50 7.14 -12.46
CA ARG A 142 -4.96 7.49 -13.81
C ARG A 142 -6.03 8.58 -13.77
N THR A 143 -7.03 8.44 -12.89
CA THR A 143 -8.09 9.46 -12.73
C THR A 143 -7.52 10.79 -12.24
N ALA A 144 -6.56 10.77 -11.32
CA ALA A 144 -5.91 11.97 -10.83
C ALA A 144 -5.12 12.69 -11.95
N LEU A 145 -4.37 11.95 -12.77
CA LEU A 145 -3.68 12.50 -13.94
C LEU A 145 -4.65 13.08 -14.97
N GLN A 146 -5.75 12.38 -15.28
CA GLN A 146 -6.80 12.89 -16.17
C GLN A 146 -7.36 14.23 -15.66
N ARG A 147 -7.67 14.33 -14.36
CA ARG A 147 -8.11 15.60 -13.73
C ARG A 147 -7.06 16.69 -13.87
N ARG A 148 -5.77 16.37 -13.70
CA ARG A 148 -4.68 17.33 -13.87
C ARG A 148 -4.56 17.81 -15.31
N VAL A 149 -4.63 16.92 -16.30
CA VAL A 149 -4.61 17.30 -17.74
C VAL A 149 -5.76 18.25 -18.06
N LEU A 150 -6.98 17.99 -17.59
CA LEU A 150 -8.12 18.89 -17.81
C LEU A 150 -7.96 20.26 -17.12
N ARG A 151 -7.28 20.31 -15.96
CA ARG A 151 -7.08 21.53 -15.19
C ARG A 151 -5.95 22.40 -15.76
N LEU A 152 -4.83 21.78 -16.13
CA LEU A 152 -3.62 22.46 -16.62
C LEU A 152 -3.68 22.73 -18.13
N GLY A 153 -4.30 21.83 -18.91
CA GLY A 153 -4.46 21.92 -20.36
C GLY A 153 -5.54 22.89 -20.81
N LYS A 154 -5.75 24.01 -20.11
CA LYS A 154 -6.63 25.08 -20.57
C LYS A 154 -5.89 25.97 -21.58
N PRO A 155 -6.59 26.67 -22.49
CA PRO A 155 -5.95 27.64 -23.38
C PRO A 155 -5.14 28.69 -22.61
N PRO A 156 -3.96 29.13 -23.11
CA PRO A 156 -3.40 28.81 -24.43
C PRO A 156 -2.58 27.50 -24.49
N ARG A 157 -2.44 26.74 -23.39
CA ARG A 157 -1.55 25.55 -23.35
C ARG A 157 -2.06 24.40 -24.21
N ARG A 158 -3.37 24.12 -24.14
CA ARG A 158 -4.05 23.16 -25.02
C ARG A 158 -5.42 23.71 -25.39
N TRP A 159 -5.80 23.47 -26.65
CA TRP A 159 -7.10 23.87 -27.20
C TRP A 159 -8.04 22.68 -27.37
N LYS A 160 -7.49 21.47 -27.51
CA LYS A 160 -8.26 20.24 -27.68
C LYS A 160 -8.72 19.70 -26.33
N THR A 161 -10.02 19.45 -26.19
CA THR A 161 -10.57 18.77 -25.02
C THR A 161 -10.35 17.25 -25.15
N PRO A 162 -9.74 16.58 -24.15
CA PRO A 162 -9.56 15.14 -24.15
C PRO A 162 -10.88 14.36 -24.13
N SER A 163 -10.92 13.17 -24.74
CA SER A 163 -12.11 12.32 -24.82
C SER A 163 -12.65 11.87 -23.47
N PHE A 164 -11.77 11.68 -22.48
CA PHE A 164 -12.16 11.29 -21.12
C PHE A 164 -12.76 12.44 -20.28
N SER A 165 -12.88 13.66 -20.84
CA SER A 165 -13.39 14.84 -20.14
C SER A 165 -14.77 14.63 -19.53
N GLU A 166 -15.68 13.99 -20.26
CA GLU A 166 -17.05 13.72 -19.79
C GLU A 166 -17.06 12.76 -18.61
N SER A 167 -16.34 11.64 -18.71
CA SER A 167 -16.24 10.64 -17.64
C SER A 167 -15.68 11.22 -16.35
N VAL A 168 -14.68 12.12 -16.45
CA VAL A 168 -14.06 12.76 -15.27
C VAL A 168 -14.98 13.81 -14.65
N LYS A 169 -15.80 14.50 -15.45
CA LYS A 169 -16.74 15.54 -15.01
C LYS A 169 -18.12 14.99 -14.63
N ARG A 170 -18.33 13.68 -14.74
CA ARG A 170 -19.60 13.04 -14.40
C ARG A 170 -20.00 13.42 -12.98
N LYS A 171 -21.17 14.05 -12.85
CA LYS A 171 -21.75 14.40 -11.55
C LYS A 171 -22.27 13.13 -10.88
N ILE A 172 -21.84 12.90 -9.65
CA ILE A 172 -22.33 11.82 -8.79
C ILE A 172 -23.45 12.42 -7.92
N THR A 173 -24.47 11.63 -7.61
CA THR A 173 -25.52 12.06 -6.68
C THR A 173 -24.91 12.27 -5.31
N GLU A 174 -25.01 13.49 -4.80
CA GLU A 174 -24.49 13.89 -3.50
C GLU A 174 -25.66 14.00 -2.51
N VAL A 175 -25.57 13.26 -1.41
CA VAL A 175 -26.51 13.32 -0.28
C VAL A 175 -25.81 14.06 0.85
N HIS A 176 -26.47 15.06 1.42
CA HIS A 176 -25.93 15.87 2.51
C HIS A 176 -26.65 15.48 3.80
N VAL A 177 -25.91 14.88 4.73
CA VAL A 177 -26.40 14.48 6.05
C VAL A 177 -25.93 15.49 7.08
N GLN A 178 -26.85 16.02 7.87
CA GLN A 178 -26.53 16.95 8.96
C GLN A 178 -26.02 16.16 10.17
N GLY A 179 -24.94 16.65 10.79
CA GLY A 179 -24.32 16.03 11.96
C GLY A 179 -23.87 17.04 13.00
N ARG A 180 -23.84 16.65 14.27
CA ARG A 180 -23.36 17.48 15.39
C ARG A 180 -21.91 17.10 15.75
N PRO A 181 -20.88 17.87 15.32
CA PRO A 181 -19.48 17.48 15.51
C PRO A 181 -19.02 17.64 16.95
N LEU A 182 -18.15 16.73 17.39
CA LEU A 182 -17.48 16.72 18.70
C LEU A 182 -16.07 17.30 18.65
N ASN A 183 -15.43 17.27 17.47
CA ASN A 183 -14.07 17.74 17.25
C ASN A 183 -13.91 18.35 15.85
N CYS A 184 -13.01 19.33 15.76
CA CYS A 184 -12.67 20.00 14.50
C CYS A 184 -11.14 20.11 14.32
N ARG A 185 -10.37 19.15 14.84
CA ARG A 185 -8.91 19.16 14.75
C ARG A 185 -8.42 18.38 13.54
N THR A 186 -7.69 19.05 12.66
CA THR A 186 -7.02 18.44 11.51
C THR A 186 -6.08 17.31 11.96
N GLY A 187 -6.12 16.18 11.25
CA GLY A 187 -5.31 15.00 11.56
C GLY A 187 -5.92 14.05 12.59
N MET A 188 -7.11 14.35 13.13
CA MET A 188 -7.86 13.45 14.00
C MET A 188 -9.10 12.90 13.28
N LYS A 189 -9.51 11.67 13.60
CA LYS A 189 -10.79 11.13 13.12
C LYS A 189 -11.93 12.01 13.61
N SER A 190 -12.83 12.39 12.70
CA SER A 190 -14.02 13.19 13.04
C SER A 190 -15.02 12.36 13.83
N ARG A 191 -15.59 12.93 14.88
CA ARG A 191 -16.58 12.30 15.77
C ARG A 191 -17.82 13.17 15.87
N PHE A 192 -18.98 12.52 15.99
CA PHE A 192 -20.30 13.16 15.98
C PHE A 192 -21.17 12.59 17.10
N TYR A 193 -22.23 13.30 17.45
CA TYR A 193 -23.34 12.72 18.21
C TYR A 193 -24.32 12.04 17.26
N GLY A 194 -24.60 10.76 17.52
CA GLY A 194 -25.66 10.00 16.84
C GLY A 194 -27.06 10.44 17.26
N GLU A 195 -28.07 9.82 16.64
CA GLU A 195 -29.48 10.05 16.97
C GLU A 195 -29.83 9.58 18.39
N ASP A 196 -29.15 8.54 18.87
CA ASP A 196 -29.22 7.98 20.21
C ASP A 196 -28.50 8.83 21.27
N GLY A 197 -27.81 9.90 20.86
CA GLY A 197 -27.00 10.75 21.74
C GLY A 197 -25.61 10.19 22.02
N GLU A 198 -25.27 9.01 21.49
CA GLU A 198 -23.96 8.39 21.66
C GLU A 198 -22.92 8.95 20.68
N GLN A 199 -21.63 8.77 21.01
CA GLN A 199 -20.55 9.27 20.16
C GLN A 199 -20.21 8.30 19.03
N CYS A 200 -20.35 8.73 17.77
CA CYS A 200 -20.14 7.89 16.60
C CYS A 200 -19.16 8.50 15.56
N GLY A 201 -18.70 7.67 14.62
CA GLY A 201 -17.95 8.11 13.44
C GLY A 201 -18.86 8.59 12.31
N VAL A 202 -18.27 9.10 11.21
CA VAL A 202 -19.03 9.59 10.05
C VAL A 202 -19.81 8.48 9.36
N GLU A 203 -19.24 7.28 9.31
CA GLU A 203 -19.83 6.14 8.62
C GLU A 203 -21.06 5.63 9.38
N GLN A 204 -20.99 5.59 10.71
CA GLN A 204 -22.12 5.24 11.56
C GLN A 204 -23.24 6.29 11.50
N LEU A 205 -22.87 7.58 11.47
CA LEU A 205 -23.84 8.67 11.33
C LEU A 205 -24.59 8.56 9.98
N ALA A 206 -23.87 8.27 8.90
CA ALA A 206 -24.49 8.04 7.60
C ALA A 206 -25.43 6.81 7.60
N MET A 207 -25.05 5.73 8.29
CA MET A 207 -25.92 4.55 8.42
C MET A 207 -27.20 4.85 9.22
N GLN A 208 -27.12 5.61 10.31
CA GLN A 208 -28.30 6.05 11.07
C GLN A 208 -29.27 6.84 10.17
N TYR A 209 -28.73 7.80 9.39
CA TYR A 209 -29.53 8.54 8.41
C TYR A 209 -30.25 7.61 7.42
N TYR A 210 -29.55 6.67 6.77
CA TYR A 210 -30.20 5.77 5.80
C TYR A 210 -31.21 4.81 6.45
N ALA A 211 -31.00 4.42 7.70
CA ALA A 211 -31.96 3.61 8.47
C ALA A 211 -33.22 4.39 8.89
N GLY A 212 -33.08 5.70 9.13
CA GLY A 212 -34.19 6.59 9.47
C GLY A 212 -34.68 7.39 8.26
N GLU A 213 -34.39 8.69 8.26
CA GLU A 213 -34.86 9.69 7.28
C GLU A 213 -34.54 9.35 5.82
N GLY A 214 -33.46 8.61 5.58
CA GLY A 214 -33.00 8.19 4.26
C GLY A 214 -33.77 7.01 3.66
N GLY A 215 -34.80 6.50 4.34
CA GLY A 215 -35.79 5.58 3.75
C GLY A 215 -35.85 4.17 4.32
N GLY A 216 -35.46 3.96 5.59
CA GLY A 216 -35.67 2.66 6.25
C GLY A 216 -34.70 1.56 5.83
N TRP A 217 -33.51 1.91 5.34
CA TRP A 217 -32.56 0.94 4.81
C TRP A 217 -31.80 0.20 5.91
N GLN A 218 -31.42 -1.05 5.61
CA GLN A 218 -30.47 -1.81 6.41
C GLN A 218 -29.15 -1.88 5.67
N GLY A 219 -28.05 -1.64 6.37
CA GLY A 219 -26.72 -1.58 5.78
C GLY A 219 -25.62 -1.96 6.76
N VAL A 220 -24.45 -2.26 6.20
CA VAL A 220 -23.22 -2.56 6.94
C VAL A 220 -22.10 -1.68 6.40
N HIS A 221 -21.19 -1.24 7.28
CA HIS A 221 -19.99 -0.55 6.86
C HIS A 221 -18.83 -1.55 6.71
N THR A 222 -18.45 -1.84 5.47
CA THR A 222 -17.41 -2.84 5.14
C THR A 222 -16.38 -2.35 4.12
N GLU A 223 -16.45 -1.08 3.70
CA GLU A 223 -15.67 -0.55 2.57
C GLU A 223 -15.72 -1.50 1.34
N SER A 224 -14.56 -1.87 0.80
CA SER A 224 -14.41 -2.85 -0.30
C SER A 224 -14.48 -4.32 0.17
N GLY A 225 -14.49 -4.58 1.47
CA GLY A 225 -14.39 -5.92 2.05
C GLY A 225 -15.52 -6.84 1.61
N ILE A 226 -16.78 -6.37 1.63
CA ILE A 226 -17.93 -7.18 1.23
C ILE A 226 -17.85 -7.65 -0.23
N TRP A 227 -17.43 -6.77 -1.14
CA TRP A 227 -17.30 -7.10 -2.55
C TRP A 227 -16.19 -8.13 -2.80
N LEU A 228 -15.05 -7.97 -2.11
CA LEU A 228 -13.96 -8.94 -2.16
C LEU A 228 -14.37 -10.29 -1.58
N THR A 229 -15.15 -10.31 -0.50
CA THR A 229 -15.68 -11.54 0.09
C THR A 229 -16.66 -12.23 -0.86
N ILE A 230 -17.64 -11.52 -1.40
CA ILE A 230 -18.60 -12.09 -2.37
C ILE A 230 -17.85 -12.63 -3.60
N PHE A 231 -16.91 -11.87 -4.16
CA PHE A 231 -16.09 -12.30 -5.29
C PHE A 231 -15.34 -13.60 -4.99
N ARG A 232 -14.71 -13.69 -3.81
CA ARG A 232 -13.96 -14.89 -3.39
C ARG A 232 -14.87 -16.09 -3.16
N LEU A 233 -16.07 -15.89 -2.59
CA LEU A 233 -17.03 -16.97 -2.39
C LEU A 233 -17.56 -17.51 -3.72
N LEU A 234 -17.88 -16.62 -4.67
CA LEU A 234 -18.43 -17.02 -5.97
C LEU A 234 -17.39 -17.67 -6.89
N LEU A 235 -16.13 -17.23 -6.80
CA LEU A 235 -15.06 -17.70 -7.68
C LEU A 235 -14.05 -18.59 -6.96
N TRP A 236 -14.41 -19.16 -5.80
CA TRP A 236 -13.49 -19.94 -4.97
C TRP A 236 -12.78 -21.04 -5.78
N ASP A 237 -13.56 -21.86 -6.49
CA ASP A 237 -13.05 -22.99 -7.27
C ASP A 237 -12.19 -22.56 -8.47
N ILE A 238 -12.42 -21.36 -8.97
CA ILE A 238 -11.65 -20.77 -10.08
C ILE A 238 -10.34 -20.18 -9.56
N ILE A 239 -10.39 -19.44 -8.44
CA ILE A 239 -9.22 -18.85 -7.78
C ILE A 239 -8.23 -19.94 -7.36
N PHE A 240 -8.73 -21.07 -6.84
CA PHE A 240 -7.91 -22.22 -6.43
C PHE A 240 -7.85 -23.34 -7.47
N SER A 241 -8.12 -23.02 -8.74
CA SER A 241 -8.03 -23.99 -9.82
C SER A 241 -6.60 -24.47 -10.07
N ASN A 242 -6.49 -25.66 -10.66
CA ASN A 242 -5.22 -26.35 -10.91
C ASN A 242 -4.46 -25.74 -12.11
N VAL A 243 -3.90 -24.55 -11.93
CA VAL A 243 -3.07 -23.88 -12.94
C VAL A 243 -1.59 -24.10 -12.61
N PRO A 244 -0.77 -24.62 -13.54
CA PRO A 244 0.67 -24.80 -13.33
C PRO A 244 1.38 -23.51 -12.89
N ASP A 245 2.36 -23.68 -12.01
CA ASP A 245 3.27 -22.66 -11.47
C ASP A 245 2.62 -21.51 -10.66
N VAL A 246 1.30 -21.50 -10.46
CA VAL A 246 0.58 -20.49 -9.64
C VAL A 246 0.75 -20.76 -8.14
N PHE A 247 0.52 -22.00 -7.71
CA PHE A 247 0.75 -22.43 -6.32
C PHE A 247 2.01 -23.28 -6.25
N ARG A 248 2.99 -22.84 -5.44
CA ARG A 248 4.32 -23.48 -5.35
C ARG A 248 4.67 -23.97 -3.95
N ALA A 249 4.01 -23.44 -2.93
CA ALA A 249 4.10 -23.86 -1.54
C ALA A 249 2.67 -23.97 -0.96
N ARG A 250 2.51 -24.65 0.19
CA ARG A 250 1.22 -24.87 0.85
C ARG A 250 0.78 -23.70 1.75
N PHE A 251 1.46 -22.55 1.69
CA PHE A 251 1.35 -21.42 2.61
C PHE A 251 1.45 -20.07 1.86
#